data_AF-A0AB38EEG5-F1
#
_entry.id   AF-A0AB38EEG5-F1
#
_cell.length_a   1.000
_cell.length_b   1.000
_cell.length_c   1.000
_cell.angle_alpha   90.00
_cell.angle_beta   90.00
_cell.angle_gamma   90.00
#
_symmetry.space_group_name_H-M   'P 1'
#
loop_
_entity.id
_entity.type
_entity.pdbx_description
1 polymer ?
#
loop_
_entity_poly.entity_id
_entity_poly.type
_entity_poly.pdbx_seq_one_letter_code
_entity_poly.pdbx_strand_id
1 'polypeptide(L)'
;MPQPHISFRSQTPRALFRWMATACAVALSLQGAAHAAEKPPSEVRLDYAYYSPVSLALKHFGWLEKALPDAKVTWVLSQGSNRSLEYLNSGSVDFASSASLSAVLARANGSPIKSVYVYSRAEWTALVVRKDSTLQSVAELKGKKIAATKGTDPYLFTLRALQKAGLKKDDVELLHLQHPDGRTALEKGDVDAWAGLDPHMAASEIQSGARLLYRNKDFNSYGVLSVTETYAKEHPQAIKTVLTAYEKACEWAVKNPDELAKLPAAGRCQTAIVPHRPEQPAIER
;
A
#
# COMPACT_ATOMS: atom_id res chain seq x y z
N MET A 1 53.66 78.57 -24.59
CA MET A 1 52.53 78.71 -23.63
C MET A 1 52.22 77.33 -23.04
N PRO A 2 51.90 77.24 -21.74
CA PRO A 2 52.27 76.10 -20.90
C PRO A 2 51.26 74.94 -20.95
N GLN A 3 51.78 73.74 -20.70
CA GLN A 3 51.04 72.48 -20.50
C GLN A 3 50.32 72.48 -19.14
N PRO A 4 49.06 72.03 -19.03
CA PRO A 4 48.45 71.77 -17.73
C PRO A 4 48.82 70.37 -17.23
N HIS A 5 49.48 70.32 -16.07
CA HIS A 5 49.71 69.12 -15.30
C HIS A 5 48.38 68.59 -14.72
N ILE A 6 47.99 67.36 -15.09
CA ILE A 6 46.92 66.63 -14.42
C ILE A 6 47.54 65.87 -13.23
N SER A 7 47.24 66.35 -12.01
CA SER A 7 47.57 65.67 -10.75
C SER A 7 46.59 64.51 -10.52
N PHE A 8 47.05 63.27 -10.66
CA PHE A 8 46.32 62.10 -10.14
C PHE A 8 46.49 62.01 -8.62
N ARG A 9 45.44 62.37 -7.89
CA ARG A 9 45.36 62.12 -6.44
C ARG A 9 44.89 60.68 -6.24
N SER A 10 45.79 59.81 -5.78
CA SER A 10 45.48 58.44 -5.38
C SER A 10 44.50 58.44 -4.20
N GLN A 11 43.23 58.12 -4.44
CA GLN A 11 42.30 57.80 -3.36
C GLN A 11 42.58 56.38 -2.86
N THR A 12 42.98 56.28 -1.60
CA THR A 12 43.31 55.05 -0.88
C THR A 12 42.13 54.05 -0.84
N PRO A 13 42.39 52.73 -0.93
CA PRO A 13 41.37 51.69 -1.10
C PRO A 13 40.71 51.25 0.22
N ARG A 14 40.37 52.19 1.12
CA ARG A 14 39.82 51.84 2.45
C ARG A 14 38.29 51.82 2.54
N ALA A 15 37.58 52.33 1.53
CA ALA A 15 36.11 52.38 1.56
C ALA A 15 35.42 51.12 1.00
N LEU A 16 36.07 50.40 0.08
CA LEU A 16 35.51 49.21 -0.58
C LEU A 16 35.54 47.95 0.30
N PHE A 17 36.40 47.89 1.31
CA PHE A 17 36.52 46.72 2.19
C PHE A 17 35.44 46.68 3.28
N ARG A 18 34.75 47.80 3.52
CA ARG A 18 33.72 47.90 4.57
C ARG A 18 32.32 47.47 4.12
N TRP A 19 32.11 47.35 2.80
CA TRP A 19 30.84 46.90 2.21
C TRP A 19 30.79 45.40 1.89
N MET A 20 31.94 44.73 1.74
CA MET A 20 31.99 43.28 1.54
C MET A 20 31.81 42.47 2.83
N ALA A 21 32.16 43.02 3.99
CA ALA A 21 32.00 42.33 5.27
C ALA A 21 30.53 42.28 5.74
N THR A 22 29.71 43.27 5.39
CA THR A 22 28.28 43.33 5.76
C THR A 22 27.40 42.46 4.86
N ALA A 23 27.79 42.22 3.61
CA ALA A 23 27.04 41.34 2.70
C ALA A 23 27.20 39.84 3.04
N CYS A 24 28.36 39.40 3.52
CA CYS A 24 28.54 38.02 3.98
C CYS A 24 27.82 37.73 5.31
N ALA A 25 27.68 38.72 6.20
CA ALA A 25 26.99 38.53 7.48
C ALA A 25 25.46 38.34 7.30
N VAL A 26 24.84 38.97 6.29
CA VAL A 26 23.40 38.79 6.00
C VAL A 26 23.12 37.48 5.23
N ALA A 27 24.06 37.02 4.40
CA ALA A 27 23.94 35.75 3.68
C ALA A 27 24.04 34.51 4.61
N LEU A 28 24.79 34.59 5.72
CA LEU A 28 24.83 33.52 6.72
C LEU A 28 23.60 33.49 7.64
N SER A 29 22.85 34.58 7.79
CA SER A 29 21.63 34.59 8.60
C SER A 29 20.39 33.97 7.92
N LEU A 30 20.44 33.73 6.60
CA LEU A 30 19.31 33.17 5.84
C LEU A 30 19.40 31.66 5.60
N GLN A 31 20.55 31.03 5.87
CA GLN A 31 20.68 29.57 5.85
C GLN A 31 20.16 28.92 7.15
N GLY A 32 19.95 29.74 8.19
CA GLY A 32 19.35 29.36 9.46
C GLY A 32 17.83 29.58 9.52
N ALA A 33 17.13 29.60 8.37
CA ALA A 33 15.71 29.27 8.37
C ALA A 33 15.61 27.82 8.84
N ALA A 34 15.57 27.69 10.16
CA ALA A 34 15.27 26.50 10.89
C ALA A 34 14.18 25.78 10.11
N HIS A 35 14.43 24.51 9.80
CA HIS A 35 13.32 23.57 9.86
C HIS A 35 12.75 23.78 11.26
N ALA A 36 11.70 24.60 11.37
CA ALA A 36 10.89 24.65 12.57
C ALA A 36 10.62 23.18 12.87
N ALA A 37 11.14 22.70 14.00
CA ALA A 37 11.07 21.29 14.34
C ALA A 37 9.61 20.87 14.13
N GLU A 38 9.40 19.95 13.18
CA GLU A 38 8.06 19.47 12.88
C GLU A 38 7.42 19.08 14.21
N LYS A 39 6.33 19.75 14.57
CA LYS A 39 5.62 19.37 15.78
C LYS A 39 5.07 17.97 15.52
N PRO A 40 5.50 16.94 16.27
CA PRO A 40 5.02 15.60 16.04
C PRO A 40 3.50 15.58 16.21
N PRO A 41 2.77 14.87 15.34
CA PRO A 41 1.31 14.84 15.41
C PRO A 41 0.89 14.22 16.75
N SER A 42 -0.17 14.77 17.36
CA SER A 42 -0.71 14.24 18.62
C SER A 42 -1.38 12.86 18.46
N GLU A 43 -1.75 12.51 17.23
CA GLU A 43 -2.30 11.21 16.88
C GLU A 43 -1.77 10.78 15.50
N VAL A 44 -1.46 9.49 15.35
CA VAL A 44 -1.13 8.87 14.07
C VAL A 44 -2.10 7.71 13.84
N ARG A 45 -2.85 7.77 12.74
CA ARG A 45 -3.92 6.83 12.43
C ARG A 45 -3.51 5.98 11.23
N LEU A 46 -3.56 4.68 11.38
CA LEU A 46 -3.18 3.74 10.33
C LEU A 46 -4.29 2.72 10.13
N ASP A 47 -4.47 2.29 8.89
CA ASP A 47 -5.19 1.05 8.69
C ASP A 47 -4.32 -0.17 9.07
N TYR A 48 -4.98 -1.28 9.35
CA TYR A 48 -4.38 -2.61 9.33
C TYR A 48 -5.33 -3.57 8.63
N ALA A 49 -4.77 -4.66 8.13
CA ALA A 49 -5.52 -5.59 7.29
C ALA A 49 -5.10 -7.03 7.54
N TYR A 50 -6.07 -7.94 7.52
CA TYR A 50 -5.78 -9.38 7.60
C TYR A 50 -4.98 -9.91 6.40
N TYR A 51 -5.08 -9.23 5.26
CA TYR A 51 -4.32 -9.48 4.04
C TYR A 51 -2.94 -8.78 4.02
N SER A 52 -2.59 -8.02 5.07
CA SER A 52 -1.27 -7.37 5.21
C SER A 52 -0.56 -7.91 6.46
N PRO A 53 0.24 -8.99 6.32
CA PRO A 53 0.98 -9.58 7.42
C PRO A 53 1.91 -8.58 8.13
N VAL A 54 2.48 -7.62 7.37
CA VAL A 54 3.32 -6.54 7.90
C VAL A 54 2.55 -5.67 8.89
N SER A 55 1.33 -5.23 8.53
CA SER A 55 0.50 -4.41 9.42
C SER A 55 0.07 -5.18 10.67
N LEU A 56 -0.18 -6.49 10.56
CA LEU A 56 -0.51 -7.35 11.69
C LEU A 56 0.65 -7.47 12.67
N ALA A 57 1.87 -7.70 12.17
CA ALA A 57 3.06 -7.77 13.00
C ALA A 57 3.32 -6.43 13.71
N LEU A 58 3.27 -5.33 12.95
CA LEU A 58 3.46 -3.98 13.48
C LEU A 58 2.50 -3.68 14.63
N LYS A 59 1.21 -3.98 14.45
CA LYS A 59 0.15 -3.80 15.46
C LYS A 59 0.29 -4.77 16.63
N HIS A 60 0.64 -6.03 16.38
CA HIS A 60 0.77 -7.06 17.43
C HIS A 60 1.88 -6.73 18.43
N PHE A 61 3.04 -6.29 17.94
CA PHE A 61 4.19 -5.98 18.80
C PHE A 61 4.18 -4.57 19.40
N GLY A 62 3.23 -3.73 18.96
CA GLY A 62 3.10 -2.34 19.35
C GLY A 62 4.37 -1.54 19.03
N TRP A 63 5.04 -1.83 17.91
CA TRP A 63 6.32 -1.16 17.61
C TRP A 63 6.13 0.30 17.22
N LEU A 64 4.99 0.65 16.63
CA LEU A 64 4.73 2.04 16.26
C LEU A 64 4.44 2.89 17.49
N GLU A 65 3.67 2.37 18.45
CA GLU A 65 3.41 2.99 19.75
C GLU A 65 4.72 3.26 20.49
N LYS A 66 5.64 2.29 20.48
CA LYS A 66 6.98 2.47 21.09
C LYS A 66 7.84 3.50 20.36
N ALA A 67 7.68 3.62 19.04
CA ALA A 67 8.41 4.60 18.23
C ALA A 67 7.83 6.02 18.33
N LEU A 68 6.58 6.15 18.79
CA LEU A 68 5.84 7.40 18.94
C LEU A 68 5.25 7.52 20.36
N PRO A 69 6.09 7.60 21.42
CA PRO A 69 5.62 7.59 22.80
C PRO A 69 4.72 8.78 23.16
N ASP A 70 4.88 9.90 22.44
CA ASP A 70 4.14 11.15 22.67
C ASP A 70 2.90 11.31 21.76
N ALA A 71 2.63 10.34 20.89
CA ALA A 71 1.47 10.36 19.99
C ALA A 71 0.56 9.17 20.26
N LYS A 72 -0.75 9.39 20.18
CA LYS A 72 -1.72 8.30 20.18
C LYS A 72 -1.65 7.55 18.85
N VAL A 73 -1.46 6.24 18.85
CA VAL A 73 -1.57 5.41 17.65
C VAL A 73 -2.97 4.79 17.59
N THR A 74 -3.68 5.00 16.50
CA THR A 74 -5.02 4.45 16.29
C THR A 74 -5.03 3.54 15.06
N TRP A 75 -5.61 2.36 15.21
CA TRP A 75 -5.67 1.33 14.17
C TRP A 75 -7.10 1.15 13.66
N VAL A 76 -7.28 1.19 12.34
CA VAL A 76 -8.58 0.96 11.69
C VAL A 76 -8.49 -0.30 10.82
N LEU A 77 -9.39 -1.27 11.02
CA LEU A 77 -9.40 -2.47 10.20
C LEU A 77 -9.91 -2.13 8.79
N SER A 78 -9.11 -2.33 7.76
CA SER A 78 -9.55 -2.23 6.37
C SER A 78 -9.92 -3.61 5.81
N GLN A 79 -11.09 -3.68 5.15
CA GLN A 79 -11.58 -4.91 4.51
C GLN A 79 -11.16 -5.03 3.04
N GLY A 80 -10.19 -4.22 2.59
CA GLY A 80 -9.69 -4.20 1.22
C GLY A 80 -9.04 -2.86 0.89
N SER A 81 -8.29 -2.82 -0.22
CA SER A 81 -7.63 -1.58 -0.67
C SER A 81 -8.61 -0.44 -0.94
N ASN A 82 -9.83 -0.77 -1.40
CA ASN A 82 -10.91 0.21 -1.57
C ASN A 82 -11.25 0.90 -0.23
N ARG A 83 -11.47 0.14 0.85
CA ARG A 83 -11.77 0.70 2.17
C ARG A 83 -10.60 1.46 2.77
N SER A 84 -9.39 0.92 2.65
CA SER A 84 -8.17 1.57 3.12
C SER A 84 -7.99 2.96 2.48
N LEU A 85 -8.15 3.05 1.15
CA LEU A 85 -8.03 4.31 0.41
C LEU A 85 -9.23 5.25 0.64
N GLU A 86 -10.44 4.72 0.85
CA GLU A 86 -11.60 5.50 1.30
C GLU A 86 -11.32 6.16 2.66
N TYR A 87 -10.77 5.42 3.62
CA TYR A 87 -10.40 5.96 4.93
C TYR A 87 -9.31 7.03 4.85
N LEU A 88 -8.33 6.86 3.95
CA LEU A 88 -7.33 7.90 3.73
C LEU A 88 -7.96 9.16 3.15
N ASN A 89 -8.84 9.00 2.16
CA ASN A 89 -9.48 10.12 1.47
C ASN A 89 -10.47 10.88 2.36
N SER A 90 -11.15 10.19 3.29
CA SER A 90 -12.01 10.82 4.31
C SER A 90 -11.23 11.43 5.47
N GLY A 91 -9.92 11.20 5.53
CA GLY A 91 -9.09 11.56 6.68
C GLY A 91 -9.44 10.77 7.94
N SER A 92 -9.94 9.54 7.81
CA SER A 92 -10.12 8.61 8.94
C SER A 92 -8.83 7.89 9.33
N VAL A 93 -7.90 7.73 8.38
CA VAL A 93 -6.52 7.32 8.63
C VAL A 93 -5.56 8.29 7.96
N ASP A 94 -4.34 8.38 8.49
CA ASP A 94 -3.24 9.17 7.93
C ASP A 94 -2.37 8.31 6.99
N PHE A 95 -2.28 7.01 7.26
CA PHE A 95 -1.60 6.02 6.42
C PHE A 95 -2.55 4.90 6.01
N ALA A 96 -2.58 4.62 4.70
CA ALA A 96 -3.33 3.53 4.11
C ALA A 96 -2.42 2.53 3.38
N SER A 97 -2.52 1.28 3.78
CA SER A 97 -1.92 0.11 3.13
C SER A 97 -2.85 -0.41 2.04
N SER A 98 -2.37 -0.43 0.80
CA SER A 98 -3.15 -0.90 -0.36
C SER A 98 -2.26 -1.53 -1.43
N ALA A 99 -2.88 -2.17 -2.42
CA ALA A 99 -2.20 -2.56 -3.64
C ALA A 99 -1.86 -1.32 -4.50
N SER A 100 -0.71 -1.32 -5.16
CA SER A 100 -0.21 -0.15 -5.88
C SER A 100 -1.09 0.23 -7.07
N LEU A 101 -1.71 -0.75 -7.74
CA LEU A 101 -2.68 -0.46 -8.80
C LEU A 101 -3.97 0.19 -8.25
N SER A 102 -4.40 -0.18 -7.04
CA SER A 102 -5.52 0.49 -6.36
C SER A 102 -5.18 1.94 -6.02
N ALA A 103 -3.97 2.19 -5.52
CA ALA A 103 -3.50 3.55 -5.24
C ALA A 103 -3.41 4.41 -6.51
N VAL A 104 -2.89 3.85 -7.61
CA VAL A 104 -2.87 4.52 -8.92
C VAL A 104 -4.29 4.84 -9.39
N LEU A 105 -5.22 3.90 -9.29
CA LEU A 105 -6.61 4.11 -9.68
C LEU A 105 -7.29 5.19 -8.82
N ALA A 106 -7.07 5.18 -7.49
CA ALA A 106 -7.60 6.20 -6.59
C ALA A 106 -7.08 7.59 -6.95
N ARG A 107 -5.77 7.71 -7.22
CA ARG A 107 -5.15 8.97 -7.64
C ARG A 107 -5.68 9.44 -9.01
N ALA A 108 -5.83 8.53 -9.96
CA ALA A 108 -6.42 8.83 -11.27
C ALA A 108 -7.87 9.32 -11.16
N ASN A 109 -8.60 8.87 -10.13
CA ASN A 109 -9.97 9.31 -9.81
C ASN A 109 -10.01 10.59 -8.94
N GLY A 110 -8.88 11.25 -8.71
CA GLY A 110 -8.81 12.56 -8.05
C GLY A 110 -8.50 12.52 -6.55
N SER A 111 -8.26 11.36 -5.94
CA SER A 111 -7.80 11.31 -4.55
C SER A 111 -6.38 11.92 -4.44
N PRO A 112 -6.17 12.95 -3.59
CA PRO A 112 -4.89 13.66 -3.49
C PRO A 112 -3.92 12.87 -2.59
N ILE A 113 -3.51 11.69 -3.04
CA ILE A 113 -2.67 10.75 -2.29
C ILE A 113 -1.28 10.63 -2.90
N LYS A 114 -0.31 10.28 -2.06
CA LYS A 114 1.06 9.94 -2.42
C LYS A 114 1.45 8.62 -1.76
N SER A 115 1.85 7.65 -2.57
CA SER A 115 2.50 6.43 -2.05
C SER A 115 3.92 6.77 -1.63
N VAL A 116 4.24 6.52 -0.36
CA VAL A 116 5.52 6.90 0.27
C VAL A 116 6.44 5.71 0.52
N TYR A 117 5.92 4.48 0.35
CA TYR A 117 6.69 3.26 0.56
C TYR A 117 6.10 2.08 -0.20
N VAL A 118 6.96 1.15 -0.61
CA VAL A 118 6.63 -0.13 -1.23
C VAL A 118 7.15 -1.22 -0.30
N TYR A 119 6.29 -2.08 0.23
CA TYR A 119 6.64 -3.01 1.30
C TYR A 119 6.60 -4.49 0.92
N SER A 120 5.90 -4.86 -0.16
CA SER A 120 5.82 -6.26 -0.58
C SER A 120 5.39 -6.41 -2.04
N ARG A 121 5.54 -7.63 -2.56
CA ARG A 121 4.86 -8.12 -3.77
C ARG A 121 4.50 -9.58 -3.57
N ALA A 122 3.39 -9.82 -2.87
CA ALA A 122 2.93 -11.18 -2.58
C ALA A 122 1.97 -11.67 -3.67
N GLU A 123 1.84 -12.98 -3.80
CA GLU A 123 0.72 -13.60 -4.52
C GLU A 123 -0.47 -13.67 -3.56
N TRP A 124 -1.35 -12.69 -3.61
CA TRP A 124 -2.51 -12.61 -2.69
C TRP A 124 -3.85 -12.80 -3.39
N THR A 125 -3.88 -12.93 -4.72
CA THR A 125 -5.12 -13.06 -5.49
C THR A 125 -5.05 -14.12 -6.57
N ALA A 126 -6.19 -14.77 -6.77
CA ALA A 126 -6.47 -15.74 -7.81
C ALA A 126 -7.96 -15.72 -8.15
N LEU A 127 -8.34 -16.30 -9.28
CA LEU A 127 -9.74 -16.64 -9.54
C LEU A 127 -10.05 -17.97 -8.85
N VAL A 128 -11.11 -18.00 -8.06
CA VAL A 128 -11.50 -19.13 -7.22
C VAL A 128 -12.86 -19.64 -7.66
N VAL A 129 -13.03 -20.96 -7.72
CA VAL A 129 -14.29 -21.65 -7.99
C VAL A 129 -14.61 -22.64 -6.87
N ARG A 130 -15.88 -23.05 -6.75
CA ARG A 130 -16.26 -24.10 -5.79
C ARG A 130 -15.59 -25.43 -6.12
N LYS A 131 -15.50 -26.29 -5.10
CA LYS A 131 -14.96 -27.66 -5.20
C LYS A 131 -15.56 -28.43 -6.38
N ASP A 132 -16.88 -28.39 -6.50
CA ASP A 132 -17.72 -29.14 -7.44
C ASP A 132 -17.90 -28.45 -8.81
N SER A 133 -17.34 -27.25 -9.00
CA SER A 133 -17.45 -26.54 -10.27
C SER A 133 -16.86 -27.35 -11.43
N THR A 134 -17.51 -27.36 -12.58
CA THR A 134 -16.98 -27.99 -13.79
C THR A 134 -15.97 -27.12 -14.52
N LEU A 135 -15.86 -25.83 -14.15
CA LEU A 135 -14.97 -24.86 -14.78
C LEU A 135 -13.49 -25.26 -14.63
N GLN A 136 -12.78 -25.31 -15.76
CA GLN A 136 -11.35 -25.66 -15.84
C GLN A 136 -10.47 -24.52 -16.35
N SER A 137 -11.05 -23.51 -16.99
CA SER A 137 -10.28 -22.41 -17.59
C SER A 137 -10.97 -21.06 -17.45
N VAL A 138 -10.20 -19.97 -17.62
CA VAL A 138 -10.75 -18.60 -17.63
C VAL A 138 -11.69 -18.37 -18.82
N ALA A 139 -11.44 -19.02 -19.97
CA ALA A 139 -12.29 -18.90 -21.15
C ALA A 139 -13.74 -19.38 -20.90
N GLU A 140 -13.91 -20.38 -20.02
CA GLU A 140 -15.21 -20.91 -19.62
C GLU A 140 -16.00 -19.96 -18.69
N LEU A 141 -15.39 -18.86 -18.24
CA LEU A 141 -16.08 -17.83 -17.47
C LEU A 141 -17.02 -16.97 -18.32
N LYS A 142 -17.02 -17.12 -19.65
CA LYS A 142 -17.97 -16.40 -20.51
C LYS A 142 -19.42 -16.68 -20.09
N GLY A 143 -20.17 -15.61 -19.85
CA GLY A 143 -21.55 -15.62 -19.36
C GLY A 143 -21.71 -16.05 -17.90
N LYS A 144 -20.62 -16.17 -17.14
CA LYS A 144 -20.64 -16.55 -15.72
C LYS A 144 -20.68 -15.34 -14.80
N LYS A 145 -21.16 -15.57 -13.57
CA LYS A 145 -21.16 -14.59 -12.48
C LYS A 145 -19.86 -14.68 -11.69
N ILE A 146 -19.20 -13.54 -11.51
CA ILE A 146 -17.96 -13.44 -10.76
C ILE A 146 -18.12 -12.39 -9.66
N ALA A 147 -18.00 -12.80 -8.39
CA ALA A 147 -17.89 -11.85 -7.29
C ALA A 147 -16.51 -11.16 -7.34
N ALA A 148 -16.45 -9.83 -7.33
CA ALA A 148 -15.19 -9.10 -7.33
C ALA A 148 -15.29 -7.73 -6.64
N THR A 149 -14.35 -7.45 -5.74
CA THR A 149 -14.32 -6.18 -4.99
C THR A 149 -13.74 -5.05 -5.84
N LYS A 150 -14.60 -4.19 -6.36
CA LYS A 150 -14.19 -3.06 -7.21
C LYS A 150 -13.14 -2.16 -6.52
N GLY A 151 -12.17 -1.69 -7.28
CA GLY A 151 -11.09 -0.82 -6.78
C GLY A 151 -9.95 -1.56 -6.08
N THR A 152 -9.91 -2.89 -6.15
CA THR A 152 -8.87 -3.73 -5.52
C THR A 152 -8.02 -4.47 -6.56
N ASP A 153 -6.84 -4.94 -6.17
CA ASP A 153 -5.99 -5.78 -7.02
C ASP A 153 -6.72 -7.05 -7.53
N PRO A 154 -7.49 -7.80 -6.71
CA PRO A 154 -8.30 -8.92 -7.21
C PRO A 154 -9.25 -8.57 -8.37
N TYR A 155 -9.87 -7.40 -8.34
CA TYR A 155 -10.72 -6.94 -9.45
C TYR A 155 -9.89 -6.70 -10.72
N LEU A 156 -8.74 -6.02 -10.59
CA LEU A 156 -7.85 -5.76 -11.73
C LEU A 156 -7.18 -7.03 -12.26
N PHE A 157 -6.83 -7.96 -11.37
CA PHE A 157 -6.37 -9.31 -11.72
C PHE A 157 -7.41 -10.03 -12.57
N THR A 158 -8.68 -9.98 -12.17
CA THR A 158 -9.78 -10.59 -12.92
C THR A 158 -9.89 -10.00 -14.33
N LEU A 159 -9.85 -8.67 -14.46
CA LEU A 159 -9.90 -8.03 -15.78
C LEU A 159 -8.71 -8.45 -16.68
N ARG A 160 -7.51 -8.55 -16.12
CA ARG A 160 -6.32 -9.02 -16.85
C ARG A 160 -6.42 -10.49 -17.24
N ALA A 161 -6.94 -11.33 -16.35
CA ALA A 161 -7.16 -12.75 -16.61
C ALA A 161 -8.16 -12.94 -17.77
N LEU A 162 -9.30 -12.24 -17.73
CA LEU A 162 -10.29 -12.25 -18.81
C LEU A 162 -9.66 -11.82 -20.13
N GLN A 163 -8.93 -10.70 -20.14
CA GLN A 163 -8.25 -10.20 -21.34
C GLN A 163 -7.25 -11.22 -21.91
N LYS A 164 -6.46 -11.86 -21.04
CA LYS A 164 -5.49 -12.89 -21.44
C LYS A 164 -6.17 -14.11 -22.07
N ALA A 165 -7.40 -14.41 -21.66
CA ALA A 165 -8.24 -15.47 -22.23
C ALA A 165 -9.08 -15.03 -23.45
N GLY A 166 -8.88 -13.79 -23.95
CA GLY A 166 -9.63 -13.26 -25.09
C GLY A 166 -11.05 -12.82 -24.75
N LEU A 167 -11.40 -12.72 -23.46
CA LEU A 167 -12.70 -12.23 -23.00
C LEU A 167 -12.64 -10.72 -22.69
N LYS A 168 -13.75 -10.04 -22.95
CA LYS A 168 -13.99 -8.67 -22.51
C LYS A 168 -14.64 -8.67 -21.13
N LYS A 169 -14.58 -7.54 -20.45
CA LYS A 169 -15.30 -7.35 -19.18
C LYS A 169 -16.80 -7.65 -19.32
N ASP A 170 -17.41 -7.27 -20.44
CA ASP A 170 -18.85 -7.43 -20.68
C ASP A 170 -19.23 -8.86 -21.13
N ASP A 171 -18.24 -9.75 -21.33
CA ASP A 171 -18.50 -11.17 -21.57
C ASP A 171 -18.84 -11.92 -20.27
N VAL A 172 -18.78 -11.28 -19.10
CA VAL A 172 -19.08 -11.88 -17.78
C VAL A 172 -19.93 -10.93 -16.94
N GLU A 173 -20.61 -11.46 -15.92
CA GLU A 173 -21.35 -10.65 -14.95
C GLU A 173 -20.50 -10.42 -13.69
N LEU A 174 -19.98 -9.21 -13.50
CA LEU A 174 -19.18 -8.86 -12.32
C LEU A 174 -20.07 -8.33 -11.19
N LEU A 175 -20.22 -9.10 -10.11
CA LEU A 175 -20.93 -8.69 -8.90
C LEU A 175 -19.99 -8.01 -7.92
N HIS A 176 -20.28 -6.76 -7.57
CA HIS A 176 -19.43 -5.96 -6.69
C HIS A 176 -19.72 -6.25 -5.21
N LEU A 177 -18.94 -7.17 -4.64
CA LEU A 177 -19.02 -7.58 -3.23
C LEU A 177 -17.70 -7.30 -2.50
N GLN A 178 -17.73 -7.05 -1.19
CA GLN A 178 -16.50 -7.03 -0.38
C GLN A 178 -15.89 -8.44 -0.28
N HIS A 179 -14.59 -8.56 0.04
CA HIS A 179 -13.91 -9.86 0.02
C HIS A 179 -14.59 -10.96 0.87
N PRO A 180 -15.04 -10.68 2.12
CA PRO A 180 -15.75 -11.68 2.93
C PRO A 180 -17.09 -12.12 2.29
N ASP A 181 -17.82 -11.17 1.71
CA ASP A 181 -19.11 -11.42 1.07
C ASP A 181 -18.94 -12.18 -0.24
N GLY A 182 -17.89 -11.88 -1.02
CA GLY A 182 -17.55 -12.59 -2.24
C GLY A 182 -17.17 -14.05 -2.00
N ARG A 183 -16.40 -14.31 -0.93
CA ARG A 183 -16.15 -15.68 -0.45
C ARG A 183 -17.46 -16.39 -0.10
N THR A 184 -18.31 -15.74 0.69
CA THR A 184 -19.59 -16.32 1.13
C THR A 184 -20.51 -16.62 -0.06
N ALA A 185 -20.60 -15.71 -1.03
CA ALA A 185 -21.38 -15.89 -2.24
C ALA A 185 -20.87 -17.08 -3.08
N LEU A 186 -19.55 -17.24 -3.20
CA LEU A 186 -18.97 -18.40 -3.88
C LEU A 186 -19.37 -19.69 -3.18
N GLU A 187 -19.19 -19.77 -1.86
CA GLU A 187 -19.46 -20.96 -1.05
C GLU A 187 -20.94 -21.35 -1.05
N LYS A 188 -21.85 -20.38 -1.13
CA LYS A 188 -23.31 -20.60 -1.24
C LYS A 188 -23.78 -20.98 -2.64
N GLY A 189 -22.96 -20.76 -3.66
CA GLY A 189 -23.34 -21.00 -5.04
C GLY A 189 -24.01 -19.82 -5.75
N ASP A 190 -24.02 -18.63 -5.14
CA ASP A 190 -24.64 -17.42 -5.70
C ASP A 190 -23.84 -16.85 -6.90
N VAL A 191 -22.55 -17.20 -6.98
CA VAL A 191 -21.65 -16.89 -8.10
C VAL A 191 -20.91 -18.13 -8.57
N ASP A 192 -20.47 -18.13 -9.83
CA ASP A 192 -19.73 -19.23 -10.43
C ASP A 192 -18.23 -19.19 -10.08
N ALA A 193 -17.69 -17.97 -9.93
CA ALA A 193 -16.31 -17.71 -9.55
C ALA A 193 -16.21 -16.48 -8.62
N TRP A 194 -15.05 -16.32 -8.01
CA TRP A 194 -14.74 -15.19 -7.15
C TRP A 194 -13.30 -14.70 -7.38
N ALA A 195 -13.13 -13.39 -7.46
CA ALA A 195 -11.83 -12.72 -7.41
C ALA A 195 -11.31 -12.74 -5.97
N GLY A 196 -10.57 -13.81 -5.66
CA GLY A 196 -10.14 -14.14 -4.32
C GLY A 196 -9.08 -13.21 -3.75
N LEU A 197 -9.06 -13.08 -2.42
CA LEU A 197 -8.00 -12.40 -1.68
C LEU A 197 -7.59 -13.25 -0.48
N ASP A 198 -6.31 -13.49 -0.26
CA ASP A 198 -5.83 -14.12 0.97
C ASP A 198 -5.95 -13.17 2.19
N PRO A 199 -6.26 -13.68 3.39
CA PRO A 199 -6.33 -15.10 3.78
C PRO A 199 -7.70 -15.76 3.52
N HIS A 200 -8.64 -15.08 2.88
CA HIS A 200 -9.97 -15.64 2.62
C HIS A 200 -9.92 -16.79 1.60
N MET A 201 -9.01 -16.74 0.62
CA MET A 201 -8.83 -17.85 -0.33
C MET A 201 -8.33 -19.11 0.38
N ALA A 202 -7.21 -19.01 1.12
CA ALA A 202 -6.67 -20.13 1.89
C ALA A 202 -7.73 -20.73 2.83
N ALA A 203 -8.52 -19.88 3.51
CA ALA A 203 -9.59 -20.35 4.36
C ALA A 203 -10.69 -21.08 3.57
N SER A 204 -11.06 -20.63 2.37
CA SER A 204 -12.05 -21.29 1.52
C SER A 204 -11.54 -22.61 0.93
N GLU A 205 -10.26 -22.70 0.57
CA GLU A 205 -9.62 -23.96 0.16
C GLU A 205 -9.65 -25.00 1.28
N ILE A 206 -9.30 -24.60 2.50
CA ILE A 206 -9.23 -25.50 3.66
C ILE A 206 -10.62 -25.91 4.16
N GLN A 207 -11.55 -24.95 4.29
CA GLN A 207 -12.83 -25.18 4.96
C GLN A 207 -13.91 -25.68 4.01
N SER A 208 -13.87 -25.25 2.74
CA SER A 208 -14.92 -25.53 1.75
C SER A 208 -14.40 -26.35 0.56
N GLY A 209 -13.09 -26.59 0.47
CA GLY A 209 -12.48 -27.30 -0.65
C GLY A 209 -12.52 -26.51 -1.96
N ALA A 210 -12.64 -25.18 -1.90
CA ALA A 210 -12.59 -24.32 -3.07
C ALA A 210 -11.28 -24.57 -3.87
N ARG A 211 -11.33 -24.30 -5.18
CA ARG A 211 -10.20 -24.51 -6.09
C ARG A 211 -9.79 -23.19 -6.73
N LEU A 212 -8.49 -22.99 -6.86
CA LEU A 212 -7.94 -21.87 -7.62
C LEU A 212 -8.03 -22.20 -9.12
N LEU A 213 -8.98 -21.58 -9.82
CA LEU A 213 -9.18 -21.74 -11.26
C LEU A 213 -8.03 -21.14 -12.07
N TYR A 214 -7.54 -19.97 -11.65
CA TYR A 214 -6.48 -19.28 -12.36
C TYR A 214 -5.61 -18.47 -11.40
N ARG A 215 -4.30 -18.66 -11.52
CA ARG A 215 -3.26 -17.98 -10.76
C ARG A 215 -2.27 -17.35 -11.74
N ASN A 216 -1.82 -16.14 -11.43
CA ASN A 216 -0.75 -15.49 -12.17
C ASN A 216 -0.05 -14.46 -11.29
N LYS A 217 1.12 -14.82 -10.75
CA LYS A 217 1.91 -13.95 -9.89
C LYS A 217 2.26 -12.62 -10.57
N ASP A 218 2.47 -12.60 -11.88
CA ASP A 218 2.85 -11.39 -12.61
C ASP A 218 1.73 -10.35 -12.67
N PHE A 219 0.49 -10.77 -12.45
CA PHE A 219 -0.65 -9.86 -12.41
C PHE A 219 -0.82 -9.17 -11.06
N ASN A 220 -0.18 -9.66 -9.99
CA ASN A 220 -0.21 -9.06 -8.66
C ASN A 220 0.67 -7.81 -8.64
N SER A 221 0.14 -6.72 -8.09
CA SER A 221 0.89 -5.48 -7.92
C SER A 221 1.62 -5.44 -6.58
N TYR A 222 2.25 -4.29 -6.28
CA TYR A 222 3.05 -4.13 -5.07
C TYR A 222 2.18 -3.65 -3.91
N GLY A 223 2.53 -4.01 -2.68
CA GLY A 223 1.93 -3.46 -1.48
C GLY A 223 2.56 -2.10 -1.22
N VAL A 224 1.74 -1.07 -1.04
CA VAL A 224 2.19 0.31 -0.82
C VAL A 224 1.54 0.93 0.40
N LEU A 225 2.30 1.80 1.07
CA LEU A 225 1.78 2.71 2.08
C LEU A 225 1.58 4.08 1.45
N SER A 226 0.37 4.62 1.55
CA SER A 226 0.01 5.92 1.01
C SER A 226 -0.46 6.87 2.11
N VAL A 227 -0.17 8.15 1.92
CA VAL A 227 -0.64 9.27 2.75
C VAL A 227 -1.29 10.31 1.85
N THR A 228 -1.98 11.31 2.40
CA THR A 228 -2.44 12.46 1.59
C THR A 228 -1.25 13.32 1.17
N GLU A 229 -1.35 14.03 0.04
CA GLU A 229 -0.29 14.96 -0.40
C GLU A 229 -0.04 16.07 0.62
N THR A 230 -1.06 16.48 1.38
CA THR A 230 -0.94 17.42 2.51
C THR A 230 -0.14 16.81 3.65
N TYR A 231 -0.51 15.61 4.11
CA TYR A 231 0.22 14.92 5.18
C TYR A 231 1.68 14.66 4.81
N ALA A 232 1.95 14.34 3.54
CA ALA A 232 3.31 14.19 3.00
C ALA A 232 4.17 15.46 3.13
N LYS A 233 3.56 16.65 3.07
CA LYS A 233 4.26 17.94 3.19
C LYS A 233 4.41 18.36 4.65
N GLU A 234 3.37 18.13 5.46
CA GLU A 234 3.28 18.63 6.83
C GLU A 234 3.95 17.71 7.86
N HIS A 235 4.03 16.41 7.58
CA HIS A 235 4.50 15.41 8.54
C HIS A 235 5.64 14.48 8.06
N PRO A 236 6.73 15.00 7.44
CA PRO A 236 7.81 14.15 6.93
C PRO A 236 8.53 13.30 7.99
N GLN A 237 8.66 13.76 9.24
CA GLN A 237 9.24 12.99 10.33
C GLN A 237 8.30 11.89 10.81
N ALA A 238 7.01 12.16 10.94
CA ALA A 238 6.05 11.10 11.27
C ALA A 238 6.07 9.98 10.21
N ILE A 239 6.15 10.34 8.92
CA ILE A 239 6.32 9.39 7.82
C ILE A 239 7.58 8.56 8.01
N LYS A 240 8.74 9.20 8.24
CA LYS A 240 10.00 8.49 8.45
C LYS A 240 9.92 7.48 9.60
N THR A 241 9.30 7.87 10.72
CA THR A 241 9.11 6.99 11.88
C THR A 241 8.22 5.80 11.55
N VAL A 242 7.07 6.03 10.88
CA VAL A 242 6.17 4.96 10.45
C VAL A 242 6.87 4.01 9.48
N LEU A 243 7.60 4.53 8.48
CA LEU A 243 8.33 3.70 7.52
C LEU A 243 9.42 2.85 8.18
N THR A 244 10.14 3.41 9.16
CA THR A 244 11.15 2.66 9.94
C THR A 244 10.50 1.51 10.72
N ALA A 245 9.33 1.75 11.32
CA ALA A 245 8.58 0.72 12.03
C ALA A 245 8.02 -0.35 11.08
N TYR A 246 7.56 0.05 9.88
CA TYR A 246 7.13 -0.85 8.82
C TYR A 246 8.28 -1.74 8.32
N GLU A 247 9.46 -1.18 8.06
CA GLU A 247 10.64 -1.94 7.63
C GLU A 247 11.03 -3.00 8.66
N LYS A 248 11.03 -2.63 9.95
CA LYS A 248 11.24 -3.59 11.05
C LYS A 248 10.23 -4.73 11.00
N ALA A 249 8.96 -4.44 10.68
CA ALA A 249 7.93 -5.46 10.55
C ALA A 249 8.08 -6.32 9.30
N CYS A 250 8.50 -5.74 8.18
CA CYS A 250 8.87 -6.49 6.97
C CYS A 250 10.00 -7.48 7.27
N GLU A 251 11.10 -7.02 7.86
CA GLU A 251 12.24 -7.87 8.22
C GLU A 251 11.84 -9.00 9.17
N TRP A 252 11.05 -8.69 10.19
CA TRP A 252 10.57 -9.71 11.13
C TRP A 252 9.66 -10.73 10.45
N ALA A 253 8.73 -10.29 9.59
CA ALA A 253 7.81 -11.17 8.88
C ALA A 253 8.56 -12.15 7.96
N VAL A 254 9.62 -11.70 7.29
CA VAL A 254 10.48 -12.55 6.46
C VAL A 254 11.25 -13.57 7.30
N LYS A 255 11.76 -13.15 8.48
CA LYS A 255 12.56 -14.02 9.36
C LYS A 255 11.72 -15.00 10.18
N ASN A 256 10.44 -14.74 10.40
CA ASN A 256 9.58 -15.49 11.33
C ASN A 256 8.23 -15.92 10.70
N PRO A 257 8.22 -16.64 9.56
CA PRO A 257 6.99 -16.98 8.84
C PRO A 257 6.02 -17.83 9.68
N ASP A 258 6.53 -18.75 10.51
CA ASP A 258 5.69 -19.61 11.37
C ASP A 258 5.03 -18.86 12.52
N GLU A 259 5.71 -17.85 13.07
CA GLU A 259 5.14 -16.96 14.08
C GLU A 259 4.14 -16.00 13.46
N LEU A 260 4.46 -15.50 12.26
CA LEU A 260 3.57 -14.64 11.49
C LEU A 260 2.24 -15.33 11.19
N ALA A 261 2.28 -16.60 10.79
CA ALA A 261 1.07 -17.41 10.53
C ALA A 261 0.19 -17.62 11.78
N LYS A 262 0.73 -17.45 12.98
CA LYS A 262 0.00 -17.55 14.25
C LYS A 262 -0.60 -16.22 14.71
N LEU A 263 -0.25 -15.10 14.05
CA LEU A 263 -0.81 -13.81 14.44
C LEU A 263 -2.34 -13.81 14.25
N PRO A 264 -3.10 -13.14 15.14
CA PRO A 264 -4.55 -13.11 15.04
C PRO A 264 -5.03 -12.37 13.79
N ALA A 265 -5.19 -13.08 12.68
CA ALA A 265 -6.02 -12.65 11.56
C ALA A 265 -7.44 -13.17 11.81
N ALA A 266 -8.35 -12.31 12.27
CA ALA A 266 -9.77 -12.58 12.60
C ALA A 266 -10.16 -14.06 12.83
N GLY A 267 -10.34 -14.43 14.10
CA GLY A 267 -11.02 -15.66 14.51
C GLY A 267 -10.08 -16.86 14.55
N ARG A 268 -9.91 -17.42 15.76
CA ARG A 268 -9.19 -18.66 16.06
C ARG A 268 -9.34 -19.70 14.95
N CYS A 269 -8.33 -19.81 14.07
CA CYS A 269 -8.08 -21.02 13.31
C CYS A 269 -6.98 -21.80 14.05
N GLN A 270 -7.34 -22.26 15.25
CA GLN A 270 -6.54 -23.22 16.00
C GLN A 270 -6.86 -24.59 15.42
N THR A 271 -6.16 -24.95 14.34
CA THR A 271 -5.83 -26.30 13.82
C THR A 271 -5.69 -26.25 12.29
N ALA A 272 -4.44 -26.15 11.83
CA ALA A 272 -3.86 -26.95 10.75
C ALA A 272 -2.58 -26.24 10.28
N ILE A 273 -1.46 -26.62 10.88
CA ILE A 273 -0.15 -26.46 10.23
C ILE A 273 -0.22 -27.34 8.99
N VAL A 274 -0.13 -26.76 7.79
CA VAL A 274 0.17 -27.53 6.57
C VAL A 274 1.36 -26.86 5.90
N PRO A 275 2.47 -27.59 5.67
CA PRO A 275 3.66 -27.04 5.05
C PRO A 275 3.39 -26.67 3.58
N HIS A 276 4.19 -25.71 3.12
CA HIS A 276 4.31 -25.21 1.75
C HIS A 276 4.10 -26.31 0.69
N ARG A 277 3.04 -26.18 -0.13
CA ARG A 277 2.86 -27.03 -1.32
C ARG A 277 3.74 -26.46 -2.44
N PRO A 278 4.63 -27.26 -3.06
CA PRO A 278 5.46 -26.78 -4.17
C PRO A 278 4.60 -26.38 -5.37
N GLU A 279 5.11 -25.41 -6.14
CA GLU A 279 4.48 -24.86 -7.34
C GLU A 279 4.03 -25.97 -8.30
N GLN A 280 2.77 -25.94 -8.70
CA GLN A 280 2.33 -26.72 -9.85
C GLN A 280 2.86 -26.01 -11.11
N PRO A 281 3.54 -26.73 -12.03
CA PRO A 281 4.04 -26.12 -13.24
C PRO A 281 2.88 -25.53 -14.06
N ALA A 282 3.10 -24.35 -14.61
CA ALA A 282 2.19 -23.72 -15.54
C ALA A 282 1.85 -24.72 -16.65
N ILE A 283 0.55 -25.01 -16.81
CA ILE A 283 0.07 -25.77 -17.96
C ILE A 283 0.21 -24.83 -19.16
N GLU A 284 1.33 -24.91 -19.86
CA GLU A 284 1.43 -24.45 -21.25
C GLU A 284 0.55 -25.37 -22.10
N ARG A 285 -0.65 -24.92 -22.47
CA ARG A 285 -1.29 -25.15 -23.79
C ARG A 285 -2.28 -24.02 -24.09
#